data_AF-A0A533UH81-F1
#
_entry.id   AF-A0A533UH81-F1
#
_cell.length_a   1.000
_cell.length_b   1.000
_cell.length_c   1.000
_cell.angle_alpha   90.00
_cell.angle_beta   90.00
_cell.angle_gamma   90.00
#
_symmetry.space_group_name_H-M   'P 1'
#
loop_
_entity.id
_entity.type
_entity.pdbx_description
1 polymer ?
#
loop_
_entity_poly.entity_id
_entity_poly.type
_entity_poly.pdbx_seq_one_letter_code
_entity_poly.pdbx_strand_id
1 'polypeptide(L)'
;MSLQYHALLFYKLNYKVVDIQKELAEITDKINELETNLAPKGDQIIHEKLKELGYDTVDQQKLFEIFFQNDNLSKEMIEKVYSSTDESYAQLTKRRTDLFKELDGMLIEIYHTTPVMIDETRMIAAEEGCLCKFDLEHLKNETKEGNFDPARISSNIKEQLLKKMDEVFDAIKI
;
A
#
# COMPACT_ATOMS: atom_id res chain seq x y z
N MET A 1 22.23 -2.48 18.93
CA MET A 1 21.83 -1.17 18.36
C MET A 1 21.02 -1.44 17.12
N SER A 2 19.91 -0.73 16.92
CA SER A 2 19.01 -1.02 15.82
C SER A 2 18.42 0.25 15.21
N LEU A 3 18.30 0.24 13.90
CA LEU A 3 17.80 1.35 13.09
C LEU A 3 16.67 0.84 12.21
N GLN A 4 15.51 1.51 12.25
CA GLN A 4 14.38 1.16 11.40
C GLN A 4 14.21 2.23 10.31
N TYR A 5 14.00 1.77 9.08
CA TYR A 5 13.68 2.59 7.92
C TYR A 5 12.16 2.57 7.70
N HIS A 6 11.60 3.74 7.45
CA HIS A 6 10.21 3.88 7.07
C HIS A 6 10.18 4.55 5.69
N ALA A 7 9.76 3.79 4.67
CA ALA A 7 9.53 4.34 3.34
C ALA A 7 8.21 5.12 3.33
N LEU A 8 8.28 6.42 3.04
CA LEU A 8 7.12 7.27 2.82
C LEU A 8 7.04 7.64 1.34
N LEU A 9 5.93 7.27 0.70
CA LEU A 9 5.65 7.60 -0.69
C LEU A 9 5.02 8.98 -0.79
N PHE A 10 5.69 9.89 -1.49
CA PHE A 10 5.17 11.21 -1.83
C PHE A 10 5.19 11.41 -3.33
N TYR A 11 4.35 12.30 -3.86
CA TYR A 11 4.56 12.79 -5.22
C TYR A 11 5.67 13.85 -5.24
N LYS A 12 6.43 13.90 -6.34
CA LYS A 12 7.41 14.95 -6.59
C LYS A 12 6.75 16.33 -6.48
N LEU A 13 7.45 17.28 -5.85
CA LEU A 13 7.11 18.71 -5.86
C LEU A 13 7.34 19.29 -7.27
N ASN A 14 6.45 18.95 -8.19
CA ASN A 14 6.49 19.36 -9.59
C ASN A 14 5.12 19.93 -9.97
N TYR A 15 5.09 21.08 -10.63
CA TYR A 15 3.85 21.68 -11.15
C TYR A 15 3.03 20.72 -12.00
N LYS A 16 3.69 19.82 -12.74
CA LYS A 16 3.02 18.79 -13.54
C LYS A 16 2.16 17.84 -12.70
N VAL A 17 2.58 17.50 -11.47
CA VAL A 17 1.77 16.68 -10.55
C VAL A 17 0.48 17.40 -10.19
N VAL A 18 0.56 18.70 -9.90
CA VAL A 18 -0.60 19.52 -9.55
C VAL A 18 -1.57 19.62 -10.73
N ASP A 19 -1.05 19.81 -11.94
CA ASP A 19 -1.88 19.87 -13.15
C ASP A 19 -2.58 18.54 -13.43
N ILE A 20 -1.86 17.41 -13.31
CA ILE A 20 -2.46 16.08 -13.45
C ILE A 20 -3.55 15.85 -12.39
N GLN A 21 -3.32 16.26 -11.13
CA GLN A 21 -4.31 16.11 -10.06
C GLN A 21 -5.57 16.95 -10.31
N LYS A 22 -5.43 18.16 -10.86
CA LYS A 22 -6.58 18.98 -11.27
C LYS A 22 -7.34 18.33 -12.43
N GLU A 23 -6.63 17.88 -13.46
CA GLU A 23 -7.25 17.19 -14.60
C GLU A 23 -7.98 15.91 -14.15
N LEU A 24 -7.39 15.14 -13.23
CA LEU A 24 -8.03 13.97 -12.62
C LEU A 24 -9.31 14.33 -11.87
N ALA A 25 -9.31 15.41 -11.10
CA ALA A 25 -10.50 15.87 -10.38
C ALA A 25 -11.62 16.23 -11.37
N GLU A 26 -11.31 17.03 -12.39
CA GLU A 26 -12.30 17.41 -13.42
C GLU A 26 -12.84 16.20 -14.20
N ILE A 27 -11.99 15.25 -14.57
CA ILE A 27 -12.40 14.02 -15.24
C ILE A 27 -13.30 13.18 -14.32
N THR A 28 -12.95 13.09 -13.04
CA THR A 28 -13.74 12.33 -12.06
C THR A 28 -15.12 12.93 -11.87
N ASP A 29 -15.21 14.26 -11.75
CA ASP A 29 -16.49 14.96 -11.64
C ASP A 29 -17.36 14.74 -12.88
N LYS A 30 -16.78 14.83 -14.08
CA LYS A 30 -17.48 14.55 -15.35
C LYS A 30 -17.96 13.10 -15.45
N ILE A 31 -17.13 12.13 -15.02
CA ILE A 31 -17.50 10.71 -14.98
C ILE A 31 -18.69 10.51 -14.04
N ASN A 32 -18.64 11.10 -12.83
CA ASN A 32 -19.72 10.99 -11.85
C ASN A 32 -21.03 11.60 -12.37
N GLU A 33 -20.96 12.73 -13.07
CA GLU A 33 -22.13 13.36 -13.70
C GLU A 33 -22.72 12.46 -14.80
N LEU A 34 -21.86 11.89 -15.66
CA LEU A 34 -22.28 10.96 -16.70
C LEU A 34 -22.91 9.69 -16.11
N GLU A 35 -22.34 9.13 -15.05
CA GLU A 35 -22.89 7.95 -14.35
C GLU A 35 -24.23 8.26 -13.69
N THR A 36 -24.38 9.43 -13.08
CA THR A 36 -25.65 9.89 -12.49
C THR A 36 -26.73 10.01 -13.57
N ASN A 37 -26.38 10.54 -14.74
CA ASN A 37 -27.29 10.64 -15.89
C ASN A 37 -27.56 9.28 -16.57
N LEU A 38 -26.61 8.35 -16.48
CA LEU A 38 -26.74 7.01 -17.04
C LEU A 38 -27.63 6.13 -16.14
N ALA A 39 -27.60 6.29 -14.82
CA ALA A 39 -28.40 5.49 -13.88
C ALA A 39 -29.88 5.33 -14.31
N PRO A 40 -30.66 6.39 -14.58
CA PRO A 40 -32.06 6.24 -14.99
C PRO A 40 -32.22 5.55 -16.36
N LYS A 41 -31.27 5.74 -17.29
CA LYS A 41 -31.27 5.04 -18.59
C LYS A 41 -30.90 3.56 -18.41
N GLY A 42 -29.95 3.27 -17.53
CA GLY A 42 -29.56 1.92 -17.16
C GLY A 42 -30.71 1.15 -16.54
N ASP A 43 -31.45 1.78 -15.62
CA ASP A 43 -32.66 1.21 -15.02
C ASP A 43 -33.72 0.85 -16.08
N GLN A 44 -33.91 1.73 -17.08
CA GLN A 44 -34.82 1.46 -18.20
C GLN A 44 -34.35 0.28 -19.05
N ILE A 45 -33.07 0.25 -19.44
CA ILE A 45 -32.48 -0.84 -20.23
C ILE A 45 -32.57 -2.18 -19.50
N ILE A 46 -32.26 -2.19 -18.19
CA ILE A 46 -32.37 -3.38 -17.34
C ILE A 46 -33.83 -3.83 -17.27
N HIS A 47 -34.78 -2.91 -17.07
CA HIS A 47 -36.19 -3.25 -16.96
C HIS A 47 -36.77 -3.80 -18.27
N GLU A 48 -36.41 -3.23 -19.42
CA GLU A 48 -36.76 -3.77 -20.74
C GLU A 48 -36.17 -5.17 -20.94
N LYS A 49 -34.91 -5.39 -20.54
CA LYS A 49 -34.27 -6.69 -20.71
C LYS A 49 -34.88 -7.76 -19.80
N LEU A 50 -35.26 -7.39 -18.57
CA LEU A 50 -35.99 -8.25 -17.65
C LEU A 50 -37.36 -8.64 -18.20
N LYS A 51 -38.07 -7.71 -18.87
CA LYS A 51 -39.32 -7.99 -19.57
C LYS A 51 -39.15 -9.00 -20.70
N GLU A 52 -38.14 -8.83 -21.55
CA GLU A 52 -37.84 -9.77 -22.64
C GLU A 52 -37.57 -11.20 -22.13
N LEU A 53 -36.90 -11.32 -20.99
CA LEU A 53 -36.56 -12.60 -20.37
C LEU A 53 -37.72 -13.21 -19.57
N GLY A 54 -38.86 -12.52 -19.47
CA GLY A 54 -40.05 -13.00 -18.76
C GLY A 54 -40.00 -12.81 -17.23
N TYR A 55 -39.08 -11.97 -16.73
CA TYR A 55 -38.91 -11.70 -15.30
C TYR A 55 -39.77 -10.53 -14.78
N ASP A 56 -40.71 -10.02 -15.57
CA ASP A 56 -41.52 -8.82 -15.28
C ASP A 56 -42.42 -8.94 -14.02
N THR A 57 -42.68 -10.17 -13.55
CA THR A 57 -43.50 -10.47 -12.37
C THR A 57 -42.71 -11.07 -11.21
N VAL A 58 -41.38 -11.15 -11.34
CA VAL A 58 -40.53 -11.73 -10.31
C VAL A 58 -40.32 -10.72 -9.18
N ASP A 59 -40.42 -11.19 -7.94
CA ASP A 59 -40.16 -10.40 -6.75
C ASP A 59 -38.68 -9.96 -6.66
N GLN A 60 -38.43 -8.80 -6.08
CA GLN A 60 -37.08 -8.20 -6.00
C GLN A 60 -36.06 -9.11 -5.31
N GLN A 61 -36.45 -9.87 -4.28
CA GLN A 61 -35.52 -10.80 -3.61
C GLN A 61 -35.10 -11.94 -4.54
N LYS A 62 -36.04 -12.52 -5.29
CA LYS A 62 -35.75 -13.60 -6.25
C LYS A 62 -34.93 -13.11 -7.43
N LEU A 63 -35.17 -11.87 -7.88
CA LEU A 63 -34.34 -11.22 -8.91
C LEU A 63 -32.89 -11.09 -8.45
N PHE A 64 -32.66 -10.66 -7.21
CA PHE A 64 -31.31 -10.55 -6.66
C PHE A 64 -30.62 -11.92 -6.59
N GLU A 65 -31.34 -12.97 -6.16
CA GLU A 65 -30.81 -14.34 -6.18
C GLU A 65 -30.46 -14.82 -7.60
N ILE A 66 -31.29 -14.51 -8.60
CA ILE A 66 -31.03 -14.86 -10.00
C ILE A 66 -29.78 -14.15 -10.54
N PHE A 67 -29.64 -12.85 -10.28
CA PHE A 67 -28.45 -12.07 -10.68
C PHE A 67 -27.19 -12.55 -9.96
N PHE A 68 -27.30 -12.93 -8.69
CA PHE A 68 -26.18 -13.43 -7.90
C PHE A 68 -25.76 -14.85 -8.31
N GLN A 69 -26.71 -15.71 -8.66
CA GLN A 69 -26.42 -17.08 -9.12
C GLN A 69 -25.97 -17.13 -10.57
N ASN A 70 -26.34 -16.13 -11.39
CA ASN A 70 -26.04 -16.09 -12.81
C ASN A 70 -25.17 -14.86 -13.16
N ASP A 71 -23.88 -14.96 -12.85
CA ASP A 71 -22.86 -13.96 -13.15
C ASP A 71 -22.85 -13.50 -14.62
N ASN A 72 -23.21 -14.38 -15.55
CA ASN A 72 -23.26 -14.06 -16.98
C ASN A 72 -24.40 -13.08 -17.30
N LEU A 73 -25.55 -13.23 -16.64
CA LEU A 73 -26.69 -12.33 -16.81
C LEU A 73 -26.35 -10.92 -16.31
N SER A 74 -25.71 -10.83 -15.14
CA SER A 74 -25.25 -9.58 -14.55
C SER A 74 -24.24 -8.88 -15.46
N LYS A 75 -23.27 -9.62 -16.01
CA LYS A 75 -22.30 -9.09 -16.98
C LYS A 75 -22.95 -8.60 -18.27
N GLU A 76 -23.89 -9.36 -18.84
CA GLU A 76 -24.58 -8.96 -20.07
C GLU A 76 -25.39 -7.67 -19.88
N MET A 77 -26.05 -7.51 -18.72
CA MET A 77 -26.79 -6.28 -18.41
C MET A 77 -25.87 -5.08 -18.23
N ILE A 78 -24.77 -5.26 -17.49
CA ILE A 78 -23.74 -4.23 -17.32
C ILE A 78 -23.19 -3.82 -18.69
N GLU A 79 -22.82 -4.80 -19.52
CA GLU A 79 -22.27 -4.54 -20.86
C GLU A 79 -23.28 -3.79 -21.74
N LYS A 80 -24.58 -4.11 -21.67
CA LYS A 80 -25.63 -3.37 -22.38
C LYS A 80 -25.76 -1.93 -21.91
N VAL A 81 -25.78 -1.70 -20.60
CA VAL A 81 -25.85 -0.33 -20.04
C VAL A 81 -24.63 0.48 -20.46
N TYR A 82 -23.42 -0.08 -20.37
CA TYR A 82 -22.21 0.63 -20.79
C TYR A 82 -22.05 0.73 -22.31
N SER A 83 -22.56 -0.22 -23.10
CA SER A 83 -22.58 -0.09 -24.57
C SER A 83 -23.48 1.05 -25.05
N SER A 84 -24.43 1.48 -24.22
CA SER A 84 -25.28 2.65 -24.46
C SER A 84 -24.62 3.98 -24.05
N THR A 85 -23.43 3.95 -23.44
CA THR A 85 -22.69 5.16 -23.08
C THR A 85 -22.00 5.78 -24.29
N ASP A 86 -21.90 7.11 -24.28
CA ASP A 86 -21.20 7.85 -25.33
C ASP A 86 -19.70 7.50 -25.36
N GLU A 87 -19.11 7.57 -26.55
CA GLU A 87 -17.67 7.39 -26.80
C GLU A 87 -16.80 8.30 -25.90
N SER A 88 -17.37 9.42 -25.46
CA SER A 88 -16.81 10.35 -24.47
C SER A 88 -16.53 9.69 -23.10
N TYR A 89 -17.40 8.82 -22.58
CA TYR A 89 -17.22 8.18 -21.27
C TYR A 89 -16.03 7.21 -21.29
N ALA A 90 -15.91 6.41 -22.36
CA ALA A 90 -14.80 5.49 -22.56
C ALA A 90 -13.46 6.24 -22.68
N GLN A 91 -13.44 7.37 -23.40
CA GLN A 91 -12.27 8.22 -23.53
C GLN A 91 -11.85 8.85 -22.20
N LEU A 92 -12.80 9.38 -21.41
CA LEU A 92 -12.53 9.95 -20.08
C LEU A 92 -11.97 8.90 -19.11
N THR A 93 -12.54 7.69 -19.11
CA THR A 93 -12.08 6.59 -18.26
C THR A 93 -10.66 6.16 -18.62
N LYS A 94 -10.36 6.07 -19.93
CA LYS A 94 -9.01 5.77 -20.41
C LYS A 94 -8.02 6.85 -20.01
N ARG A 95 -8.36 8.13 -20.22
CA ARG A 95 -7.51 9.26 -19.83
C ARG A 95 -7.24 9.28 -18.33
N ARG A 96 -8.25 9.00 -17.49
CA ARG A 96 -8.10 8.85 -16.04
C ARG A 96 -7.04 7.80 -15.69
N THR A 97 -7.12 6.62 -16.31
CA THR A 97 -6.14 5.54 -16.07
C THR A 97 -4.73 5.92 -16.51
N ASP A 98 -4.58 6.62 -17.64
CA ASP A 98 -3.28 7.08 -18.12
C ASP A 98 -2.66 8.14 -17.19
N LEU A 99 -3.48 9.07 -16.65
CA LEU A 99 -3.04 10.06 -15.67
C LEU A 99 -2.57 9.42 -14.36
N PHE A 100 -3.24 8.37 -13.88
CA PHE A 100 -2.77 7.61 -12.70
C PHE A 100 -1.40 6.98 -12.96
N LYS A 101 -1.18 6.37 -14.13
CA LYS A 101 0.13 5.82 -14.50
C LYS A 101 1.21 6.90 -14.58
N GLU A 102 0.88 8.10 -15.08
CA GLU A 102 1.81 9.23 -15.07
C GLU A 102 2.16 9.66 -13.64
N LEU A 103 1.18 9.69 -12.73
CA LEU A 103 1.40 9.99 -11.31
C LEU A 103 2.28 8.94 -10.62
N ASP A 104 2.05 7.66 -10.88
CA ASP A 104 2.85 6.57 -10.32
C ASP A 104 4.34 6.74 -10.67
N GLY A 105 4.66 7.13 -11.90
CA GLY A 105 6.03 7.45 -12.33
C GLY A 105 6.64 8.71 -11.67
N MET A 106 5.82 9.50 -10.98
CA MET A 106 6.23 10.70 -10.24
C MET A 106 6.26 10.49 -8.73
N LEU A 107 6.06 9.27 -8.24
CA LEU A 107 6.29 8.94 -6.84
C LEU A 107 7.79 9.04 -6.50
N ILE A 108 8.05 9.50 -5.29
CA ILE A 108 9.34 9.50 -4.62
C ILE A 108 9.20 8.79 -3.29
N GLU A 109 10.17 7.93 -3.01
CA GLU A 109 10.33 7.30 -1.71
C GLU A 109 11.27 8.16 -0.88
N ILE A 110 10.77 8.64 0.25
CA ILE A 110 11.58 9.32 1.25
C ILE A 110 11.71 8.38 2.45
N TYR A 111 12.94 8.07 2.82
CA TYR A 111 13.21 7.23 3.99
C TYR A 111 13.36 8.11 5.23
N HIS A 112 12.57 7.80 6.25
CA HIS A 112 12.76 8.35 7.59
C HIS A 112 13.41 7.29 8.48
N THR A 113 14.53 7.64 9.11
CA THR A 113 15.25 6.76 10.03
C THR A 113 14.89 7.08 11.46
N THR A 114 14.45 6.08 12.22
CA THR A 114 14.25 6.20 13.67
C THR A 114 15.13 5.22 14.42
N PRO A 115 15.83 5.65 15.49
CA PRO A 115 16.48 4.73 16.40
C PRO A 115 15.39 4.04 17.23
N VAL A 116 15.27 2.73 17.08
CA VAL A 116 14.31 1.91 17.83
C VAL A 116 15.01 0.64 18.29
N MET A 117 14.57 0.05 19.39
CA MET A 117 14.92 -1.33 19.73
C MET A 117 14.17 -2.26 18.75
N ILE A 118 14.91 -2.85 17.81
CA ILE A 118 14.40 -3.92 16.94
C ILE A 118 14.80 -5.23 17.62
N ASP A 119 13.82 -6.04 17.98
CA ASP A 119 14.02 -7.42 18.41
C ASP A 119 13.87 -8.38 17.22
N GLU A 120 14.21 -9.65 17.42
CA GLU A 120 14.15 -10.67 16.37
C GLU A 120 12.72 -10.85 15.80
N THR A 121 11.69 -10.61 16.62
CA THR A 121 10.28 -10.72 16.20
C THR A 121 9.92 -9.64 15.19
N ARG A 122 10.40 -8.40 15.40
CA ARG A 122 10.15 -7.27 14.51
C ARG A 122 10.90 -7.38 13.18
N MET A 123 12.09 -8.03 13.16
CA MET A 123 12.76 -8.38 11.91
C MET A 123 11.97 -9.40 11.08
N ILE A 124 11.32 -10.38 11.73
CA ILE A 124 10.49 -11.38 11.05
C ILE A 124 9.22 -10.75 10.46
N ALA A 125 8.73 -9.64 11.05
CA ALA A 125 7.57 -8.89 10.58
C ALA A 125 7.82 -8.01 9.33
N ALA A 126 8.96 -8.20 8.64
CA ALA A 126 9.34 -7.46 7.44
C ALA A 126 9.51 -5.94 7.64
N GLU A 127 9.84 -5.50 8.87
CA GLU A 127 10.32 -4.14 9.08
C GLU A 127 11.73 -3.98 8.47
N GLU A 128 11.93 -2.97 7.63
CA GLU A 128 13.23 -2.67 7.06
C GLU A 128 14.14 -2.01 8.10
N GLY A 129 15.35 -2.55 8.30
CA GLY A 129 16.25 -2.04 9.31
C GLY A 129 17.62 -2.70 9.35
N CYS A 130 18.50 -2.17 10.20
CA CYS A 130 19.80 -2.75 10.51
C CYS A 130 19.86 -3.09 12.01
N LEU A 131 20.30 -4.30 12.34
CA LEU A 131 20.54 -4.76 13.70
C LEU A 131 22.02 -5.06 13.89
N CYS A 132 22.62 -4.41 14.89
CA CYS A 132 23.97 -4.70 15.35
C CYS A 132 23.90 -5.33 16.75
N LYS A 133 24.33 -6.59 16.85
CA LYS A 133 24.40 -7.37 18.09
C LYS A 133 25.85 -7.55 18.51
N PHE A 134 26.15 -7.28 19.78
CA PHE A 134 27.45 -7.52 20.37
C PHE A 134 27.32 -8.61 21.42
N ASP A 135 27.94 -9.76 21.17
CA ASP A 135 28.04 -10.85 22.13
C ASP A 135 29.36 -10.71 22.89
N LEU A 136 29.26 -10.59 24.21
CA LEU A 136 30.42 -10.55 25.09
C LEU A 136 30.70 -11.98 25.58
N GLU A 137 31.92 -12.46 25.38
CA GLU A 137 32.35 -13.78 25.79
C GLU A 137 33.68 -13.68 26.53
N HIS A 138 33.91 -14.60 27.47
CA HIS A 138 35.20 -14.71 28.15
C HIS A 138 35.86 -16.05 27.84
N LEU A 139 37.19 -16.05 27.80
CA LEU A 139 37.99 -17.24 27.58
C LEU A 139 38.31 -17.92 28.91
N LYS A 140 37.94 -19.20 29.02
CA LYS A 140 38.27 -20.04 30.16
C LYS A 140 38.71 -21.40 29.65
N ASN A 141 39.95 -21.81 29.98
CA ASN A 141 40.55 -23.07 29.52
C ASN A 141 40.41 -23.26 27.99
N GLU A 142 40.80 -22.25 27.21
CA GLU A 142 40.71 -22.24 25.72
C GLU A 142 39.28 -22.38 25.16
N THR A 143 38.26 -22.37 26.01
CA THR A 143 36.86 -22.47 25.63
C THR A 143 36.18 -21.11 25.81
N LYS A 144 35.32 -20.72 24.86
CA LYS A 144 34.55 -19.48 24.92
C LYS A 144 33.28 -19.71 25.75
N GLU A 145 33.13 -18.97 26.84
CA GLU A 145 31.94 -19.01 27.69
C GLU A 145 31.24 -17.64 27.67
N GLY A 146 29.97 -17.60 27.26
CA GLY A 146 29.14 -16.38 27.23
C GLY A 146 28.47 -16.03 28.56
N ASN A 147 28.44 -16.96 29.52
CA ASN A 147 27.87 -16.72 30.85
C ASN A 147 28.95 -16.22 31.81
N PHE A 148 28.93 -14.92 32.11
CA PHE A 148 29.77 -14.33 33.15
C PHE A 148 28.96 -13.31 33.96
N ASP A 149 29.38 -13.13 35.21
CA ASP A 149 28.78 -12.16 36.13
C ASP A 149 29.46 -10.79 35.94
N PRO A 150 28.73 -9.74 35.49
CA PRO A 150 29.30 -8.40 35.28
C PRO A 150 29.89 -7.77 36.55
N ALA A 151 29.49 -8.24 37.74
CA ALA A 151 30.05 -7.79 39.01
C ALA A 151 31.49 -8.28 39.23
N ARG A 152 31.90 -9.38 38.57
CA ARG A 152 33.23 -9.99 38.70
C ARG A 152 34.27 -9.41 37.73
N ILE A 153 33.86 -8.52 36.83
CA ILE A 153 34.77 -7.86 35.88
C ILE A 153 35.51 -6.73 36.60
N SER A 154 36.84 -6.72 36.48
CA SER A 154 37.69 -5.65 37.03
C SER A 154 37.38 -4.29 36.41
N SER A 155 37.56 -3.22 37.19
CA SER A 155 37.28 -1.84 36.75
C SER A 155 38.07 -1.45 35.50
N ASN A 156 39.33 -1.90 35.40
CA ASN A 156 40.19 -1.65 34.23
C ASN A 156 39.63 -2.28 32.94
N ILE A 157 39.15 -3.52 33.02
CA ILE A 157 38.53 -4.19 31.87
C ILE A 157 37.23 -3.49 31.47
N LYS A 158 36.44 -2.99 32.44
CA LYS A 158 35.22 -2.20 32.16
C LYS A 158 35.53 -0.91 31.41
N GLU A 159 36.55 -0.16 31.82
CA GLU A 159 36.97 1.06 31.12
C GLU A 159 37.46 0.77 29.70
N GLN A 160 38.23 -0.31 29.50
CA GLN A 160 38.67 -0.72 28.17
C GLN A 160 37.50 -1.13 27.26
N LEU A 161 36.51 -1.85 27.80
CA LEU A 161 35.29 -2.22 27.09
C LEU A 161 34.49 -0.99 26.68
N LEU A 162 34.31 -0.03 27.59
CA LEU A 162 33.62 1.23 27.28
C LEU A 162 34.32 1.98 26.16
N LYS A 163 35.64 2.16 26.26
CA LYS A 163 36.43 2.84 25.22
C LYS A 163 36.32 2.15 23.85
N LYS A 164 36.33 0.81 23.82
CA LYS A 164 36.16 0.03 22.59
C LYS A 164 34.75 0.16 22.00
N MET A 165 33.73 0.21 22.85
CA MET A 165 32.36 0.45 22.40
C MET A 165 32.20 1.87 21.86
N ASP A 166 32.80 2.87 22.50
CA ASP A 166 32.81 4.26 22.01
C ASP A 166 33.50 4.38 20.64
N GLU A 167 34.65 3.72 20.44
CA GLU A 167 35.32 3.64 19.13
C GLU A 167 34.40 3.03 18.04
N VAL A 168 33.64 1.99 18.38
CA VAL A 168 32.68 1.37 17.46
C VAL A 168 31.50 2.31 17.19
N PHE A 169 30.97 2.99 18.20
CA PHE A 169 29.89 3.97 18.01
C PHE A 169 30.32 5.14 17.13
N ASP A 170 31.54 5.65 17.31
CA ASP A 170 32.05 6.74 16.48
C ASP A 170 32.34 6.31 15.04
N ALA A 171 32.72 5.05 14.81
CA ALA A 171 32.86 4.50 13.46
C ALA A 171 31.51 4.28 12.74
N ILE A 172 30.42 4.12 13.50
CA ILE A 172 29.06 3.86 12.98
C ILE A 172 28.24 5.14 12.84
N LYS A 173 28.60 6.24 13.52
CA LYS A 173 27.98 7.55 13.31
C LYS A 173 28.20 8.00 11.85
N ILE A 174 27.11 8.00 11.08
CA ILE A 174 26.99 8.64 9.76
C ILE A 174 26.59 10.10 9.97
#